data_AF-A0A969LNK6-F1
#
_entry.id   AF-A0A969LNK6-F1
#
_cell.length_a   1.000
_cell.length_b   1.000
_cell.length_c   1.000
_cell.angle_alpha   90.00
_cell.angle_beta   90.00
_cell.angle_gamma   90.00
#
_symmetry.space_group_name_H-M   'P 1'
#
loop_
_entity.id
_entity.type
_entity.pdbx_description
1 polymer ?
#
loop_
_entity_poly.entity_id
_entity_poly.type
_entity_poly.pdbx_seq_one_letter_code
_entity_poly.pdbx_strand_id
1 'polypeptide(L)'
;MSVADPNKTILTGENPFIRLSKKDGDPNSTDASFWRIIFSPAGPGHVLYIKSEVTENRRLIYSDNIAMARWLASTVQGMLNAETKDPATPVIDAEFSKSGDPRYFWTERVNARGEELTLTWYDIGEPLLIHTQPNQQPDRPYGVCTVLIPAMGARLTRNGVDAVGSPWRREREGRPFSTCALAFSESWTEAR
;
A
#
# COMPACT_ATOMS: atom_id res chain seq x y z
N MET A 1 -8.69 -33.17 -11.05
CA MET A 1 -7.92 -32.01 -11.55
C MET A 1 -7.35 -31.28 -10.34
N SER A 2 -6.12 -30.77 -10.42
CA SER A 2 -5.55 -29.96 -9.33
C SER A 2 -6.37 -28.67 -9.18
N VAL A 3 -6.68 -28.28 -7.95
CA VAL A 3 -7.35 -27.01 -7.61
C VAL A 3 -6.38 -25.96 -7.08
N ALA A 4 -5.10 -26.32 -6.93
CA ALA A 4 -4.05 -25.40 -6.51
C ALA A 4 -3.63 -24.48 -7.66
N ASP A 5 -3.35 -23.22 -7.35
CA ASP A 5 -2.72 -22.30 -8.29
C ASP A 5 -1.36 -22.87 -8.76
N PRO A 6 -1.06 -22.87 -10.06
CA PRO A 6 0.19 -23.43 -10.58
C PRO A 6 1.42 -22.59 -10.20
N ASN A 7 1.24 -21.32 -9.83
CA ASN A 7 2.32 -20.43 -9.45
C ASN A 7 2.78 -20.68 -8.00
N LYS A 8 3.89 -20.04 -7.63
CA LYS A 8 4.41 -20.06 -6.26
C LYS A 8 3.92 -18.81 -5.54
N THR A 9 3.17 -18.97 -4.46
CA THR A 9 2.84 -17.87 -3.55
C THR A 9 4.13 -17.37 -2.87
N ILE A 10 4.39 -16.06 -3.00
CA ILE A 10 5.57 -15.41 -2.41
C ILE A 10 5.24 -14.54 -1.20
N LEU A 11 4.03 -13.97 -1.15
CA LEU A 11 3.53 -13.28 0.04
C LEU A 11 2.02 -13.26 0.08
N THR A 12 1.47 -13.16 1.30
CA THR A 12 0.08 -12.77 1.50
C THR A 12 -0.06 -11.72 2.59
N GLY A 13 -0.99 -10.79 2.39
CA GLY A 13 -1.17 -9.63 3.24
C GLY A 13 -2.22 -8.64 2.72
N GLU A 14 -2.00 -7.38 3.02
CA GLU A 14 -2.84 -6.25 2.63
C GLU A 14 -1.94 -5.10 2.15
N ASN A 15 -2.37 -4.36 1.13
CA ASN A 15 -1.66 -3.18 0.61
C ASN A 15 -2.55 -1.92 0.43
N PRO A 16 -3.19 -1.37 1.47
CA PRO A 16 -3.84 -0.07 1.36
C PRO A 16 -2.87 1.03 0.89
N PHE A 17 -3.34 1.92 0.01
CA PHE A 17 -2.53 3.03 -0.47
C PHE A 17 -3.31 4.34 -0.52
N ILE A 18 -2.59 5.44 -0.26
CA ILE A 18 -3.07 6.82 -0.40
C ILE A 18 -2.16 7.51 -1.41
N ARG A 19 -2.78 8.11 -2.45
CA ARG A 19 -2.12 9.02 -3.38
C ARG A 19 -2.94 10.29 -3.49
N LEU A 20 -2.38 11.39 -2.98
CA LEU A 20 -3.00 12.70 -2.98
C LEU A 20 -2.24 13.62 -3.94
N SER A 21 -2.97 14.48 -4.63
CA SER A 21 -2.41 15.59 -5.40
C SER A 21 -3.31 16.82 -5.29
N LYS A 22 -2.76 18.02 -5.54
CA LYS A 22 -3.52 19.28 -5.44
C LYS A 22 -4.58 19.42 -6.54
N LYS A 23 -4.29 18.92 -7.73
CA LYS A 23 -5.21 18.83 -8.87
C LYS A 23 -5.11 17.46 -9.52
N ASP A 24 -6.16 17.08 -10.25
CA ASP A 24 -6.13 15.83 -10.99
C ASP A 24 -5.05 15.88 -12.09
N GLY A 25 -4.20 14.86 -12.13
CA GLY A 25 -3.08 14.75 -13.05
C GLY A 25 -1.78 15.41 -12.60
N ASP A 26 -1.79 16.19 -11.51
CA ASP A 26 -0.55 16.72 -10.91
C ASP A 26 0.31 15.57 -10.34
N PRO A 27 1.64 15.79 -10.19
CA PRO A 27 2.45 14.94 -9.34
C PRO A 27 1.86 14.83 -7.94
N ASN A 28 1.98 13.64 -7.36
CA ASN A 28 1.46 13.38 -6.02
C ASN A 28 2.18 14.27 -4.99
N SER A 29 1.40 14.98 -4.16
CA SER A 29 1.88 15.62 -2.93
C SER A 29 2.05 14.61 -1.81
N THR A 30 1.43 13.44 -1.92
CA THR A 30 1.58 12.31 -1.01
C THR A 30 1.50 11.01 -1.79
N ASP A 31 2.51 10.16 -1.61
CA ASP A 31 2.50 8.74 -1.94
C ASP A 31 2.70 7.96 -0.64
N ALA A 32 1.72 7.17 -0.26
CA ALA A 32 1.79 6.29 0.91
C ALA A 32 1.33 4.89 0.52
N SER A 33 2.19 3.90 0.73
CA SER A 33 1.90 2.49 0.53
C SER A 33 2.09 1.76 1.85
N PHE A 34 0.98 1.33 2.43
CA PHE A 34 0.95 0.60 3.68
C PHE A 34 0.86 -0.88 3.38
N TRP A 35 1.65 -1.69 4.07
CA TRP A 35 1.60 -3.13 3.99
C TRP A 35 1.39 -3.74 5.36
N ARG A 36 0.55 -4.76 5.40
CA ARG A 36 0.47 -5.73 6.48
C ARG A 36 0.69 -7.11 5.90
N ILE A 37 1.83 -7.69 6.20
CA ILE A 37 2.25 -8.97 5.69
C ILE A 37 1.96 -10.04 6.74
N ILE A 38 1.19 -11.04 6.34
CA ILE A 38 0.89 -12.24 7.15
C ILE A 38 1.91 -13.34 6.85
N PHE A 39 2.36 -13.44 5.60
CA PHE A 39 3.35 -14.43 5.19
C PHE A 39 4.29 -13.82 4.15
N SER A 40 5.60 -14.00 4.35
CA SER A 40 6.66 -13.80 3.36
C SER A 40 7.91 -14.60 3.75
N PRO A 41 8.89 -14.80 2.85
CA PRO A 41 10.19 -15.38 3.19
C PRO A 41 10.95 -14.63 4.29
N ALA A 42 10.66 -13.34 4.51
CA ALA A 42 11.29 -12.49 5.52
C ALA A 42 10.43 -12.33 6.80
N GLY A 43 9.38 -13.14 6.93
CA GLY A 43 8.46 -13.13 8.07
C GLY A 43 7.27 -12.17 7.92
N PRO A 44 6.34 -12.19 8.89
CA PRO A 44 5.22 -11.27 8.96
C PRO A 44 5.64 -9.90 9.52
N GLY A 45 4.80 -8.89 9.33
CA GLY A 45 5.00 -7.55 9.90
C GLY A 45 4.23 -6.47 9.15
N HIS A 46 4.49 -5.23 9.49
CA HIS A 46 3.92 -4.05 8.85
C HIS A 46 5.00 -3.16 8.30
N VAL A 47 4.69 -2.45 7.21
CA VAL A 47 5.57 -1.40 6.71
C VAL A 47 4.77 -0.30 6.04
N LEU A 48 5.12 0.96 6.32
CA LEU A 48 4.66 2.12 5.58
C LEU A 48 5.81 2.71 4.79
N TYR A 49 5.70 2.72 3.46
CA TYR A 49 6.56 3.52 2.58
C TYR A 49 5.83 4.82 2.29
N ILE A 50 6.42 5.95 2.67
CA ILE A 50 5.80 7.27 2.51
C ILE A 50 6.75 8.31 1.92
N LYS A 51 6.21 9.12 1.02
CA LYS A 51 6.77 10.40 0.59
C LYS A 51 5.63 11.41 0.55
N SER A 52 5.72 12.46 1.36
CA SER A 52 4.64 13.46 1.46
C SER A 52 5.20 14.84 1.75
N GLU A 53 4.43 15.87 1.45
CA GLU A 53 4.73 17.23 1.90
C GLU A 53 4.91 17.30 3.42
N VAL A 54 4.11 16.55 4.21
CA VAL A 54 4.27 16.50 5.68
C VAL A 54 5.55 15.77 6.12
N THR A 55 6.19 15.01 5.24
CA THR A 55 7.53 14.45 5.45
C THR A 55 8.63 15.31 4.84
N GLU A 56 8.34 16.58 4.55
CA GLU A 56 9.23 17.51 3.84
C GLU A 56 9.68 16.94 2.48
N ASN A 57 8.80 16.17 1.84
CA ASN A 57 9.05 15.41 0.61
C ASN A 57 10.18 14.37 0.72
N ARG A 58 10.63 14.05 1.94
CA ARG A 58 11.57 12.96 2.20
C ARG A 58 10.85 11.63 2.10
N ARG A 59 11.55 10.63 1.56
CA ARG A 59 11.11 9.23 1.60
C ARG A 59 11.45 8.67 2.97
N LEU A 60 10.44 8.15 3.66
CA LEU A 60 10.59 7.51 4.95
C LEU A 60 9.95 6.12 4.89
N ILE A 61 10.53 5.19 5.65
CA ILE A 61 10.02 3.83 5.80
C ILE A 61 9.84 3.60 7.29
N TYR A 62 8.64 3.19 7.70
CA TYR A 62 8.32 2.78 9.06
C TYR A 62 8.02 1.30 9.07
N SER A 63 8.56 0.52 10.00
CA SER A 63 8.34 -0.93 10.04
C SER A 63 8.55 -1.50 11.44
N ASP A 64 7.81 -2.57 11.78
CA ASP A 64 8.06 -3.42 12.94
C ASP A 64 8.94 -4.65 12.57
N ASN A 65 9.21 -4.85 11.28
CA ASN A 65 10.07 -5.90 10.76
C ASN A 65 10.94 -5.35 9.61
N ILE A 66 12.18 -4.99 9.95
CA ILE A 66 13.14 -4.40 9.01
C ILE A 66 13.50 -5.38 7.87
N ALA A 67 13.66 -6.67 8.18
CA ALA A 67 14.00 -7.67 7.17
C ALA A 67 12.89 -7.81 6.12
N MET A 68 11.63 -7.86 6.58
CA MET A 68 10.46 -7.89 5.71
C MET A 68 10.35 -6.61 4.87
N ALA A 69 10.49 -5.43 5.47
CA ALA A 69 10.44 -4.15 4.73
C ALA A 69 11.52 -4.06 3.63
N ARG A 70 12.73 -4.55 3.88
CA ARG A 70 13.79 -4.55 2.86
C ARG A 70 13.55 -5.59 1.77
N TRP A 71 13.09 -6.78 2.13
CA TRP A 71 12.72 -7.82 1.18
C TRP A 71 11.56 -7.38 0.28
N LEU A 72 10.54 -6.75 0.85
CA LEU A 72 9.38 -6.28 0.09
C LEU A 72 9.78 -5.15 -0.88
N ALA A 73 10.65 -4.24 -0.43
CA ALA A 73 11.22 -3.19 -1.26
C ALA A 73 12.08 -3.73 -2.42
N SER A 74 12.76 -4.87 -2.26
CA SER A 74 13.52 -5.50 -3.36
C SER A 74 12.65 -6.34 -4.30
N THR A 75 11.39 -6.61 -3.93
CA THR A 75 10.44 -7.47 -4.67
C THR A 75 9.20 -6.69 -5.12
N VAL A 76 8.02 -7.01 -4.56
CA VAL A 76 6.71 -6.52 -5.02
C VAL A 76 6.58 -5.00 -4.87
N GLN A 77 6.98 -4.44 -3.72
CA GLN A 77 6.90 -2.99 -3.52
C GLN A 77 7.88 -2.25 -4.44
N GLY A 78 9.10 -2.76 -4.63
CA GLY A 78 10.06 -2.15 -5.55
C GLY A 78 9.62 -2.21 -7.01
N MET A 79 8.87 -3.25 -7.38
CA MET A 79 8.23 -3.36 -8.69
C MET A 79 7.10 -2.34 -8.85
N LEU A 80 6.33 -2.08 -7.78
CA LEU A 80 5.26 -1.06 -7.77
C LEU A 80 5.81 0.38 -7.74
N ASN A 81 6.91 0.61 -7.02
CA ASN A 81 7.59 1.89 -6.91
C ASN A 81 9.10 1.69 -6.77
N ALA A 82 9.84 1.86 -7.88
CA ALA A 82 11.28 1.66 -7.92
C ALA A 82 12.07 2.58 -6.96
N GLU A 83 11.51 3.74 -6.59
CA GLU A 83 12.18 4.64 -5.65
C GLU A 83 12.31 4.06 -4.23
N THR A 84 11.49 3.07 -3.88
CA THR A 84 11.56 2.38 -2.58
C THR A 84 12.73 1.39 -2.48
N LYS A 85 13.41 1.10 -3.60
CA LYS A 85 14.56 0.18 -3.65
C LYS A 85 15.83 0.76 -3.05
N ASP A 86 15.88 2.07 -2.80
CA ASP A 86 17.08 2.73 -2.27
C ASP A 86 17.45 2.17 -0.87
N PRO A 87 18.57 1.42 -0.76
CA PRO A 87 18.97 0.84 0.52
C PRO A 87 19.42 1.90 1.53
N ALA A 88 19.76 3.13 1.08
CA ALA A 88 20.17 4.22 1.95
C ALA A 88 18.98 4.86 2.70
N THR A 89 17.75 4.66 2.23
CA THR A 89 16.55 5.15 2.94
C THR A 89 16.44 4.40 4.27
N PRO A 90 16.46 5.06 5.44
CA PRO A 90 16.40 4.38 6.74
C PRO A 90 15.03 3.73 6.96
N VAL A 91 15.01 2.62 7.70
CA VAL A 91 13.78 2.02 8.23
C VAL A 91 13.68 2.40 9.70
N ILE A 92 12.63 3.13 10.03
CA ILE A 92 12.31 3.63 11.37
C ILE A 92 11.47 2.55 12.06
N ASP A 93 11.89 2.14 13.25
CA ASP A 93 11.12 1.23 14.09
C ASP A 93 9.80 1.88 14.50
N ALA A 94 8.70 1.15 14.34
CA ALA A 94 7.36 1.67 14.61
C ALA A 94 6.37 0.57 15.02
N GLU A 95 5.37 0.95 15.81
CA GLU A 95 4.23 0.13 16.16
C GLU A 95 3.02 0.47 15.30
N PHE A 96 2.18 -0.53 15.05
CA PHE A 96 1.06 -0.42 14.12
C PHE A 96 -0.25 -0.81 14.79
N SER A 97 -1.29 -0.02 14.55
CA SER A 97 -2.65 -0.33 15.00
C SER A 97 -3.68 0.10 13.97
N LYS A 98 -4.88 -0.45 14.06
CA LYS A 98 -5.95 -0.17 13.10
C LYS A 98 -7.29 -0.02 13.78
N SER A 99 -8.20 0.71 13.13
CA SER A 99 -9.58 0.86 13.57
C SER A 99 -10.49 1.16 12.39
N GLY A 100 -11.78 0.86 12.55
CA GLY A 100 -12.80 1.19 11.57
C GLY A 100 -13.48 -0.02 10.98
N ASP A 101 -14.39 0.24 10.06
CA ASP A 101 -15.16 -0.73 9.32
C ASP A 101 -15.05 -0.34 7.84
N PRO A 102 -14.46 -1.19 6.98
CA PRO A 102 -14.17 -0.83 5.60
C PRO A 102 -15.40 -0.56 4.74
N ARG A 103 -16.63 -0.75 5.26
CA ARG A 103 -17.88 -0.27 4.64
C ARG A 103 -18.09 1.24 4.76
N TYR A 104 -17.43 1.89 5.74
CA TYR A 104 -17.62 3.31 6.06
C TYR A 104 -16.29 4.07 6.09
N PHE A 105 -15.31 3.54 6.83
CA PHE A 105 -13.98 4.11 6.94
C PHE A 105 -12.98 3.08 7.48
N TRP A 106 -11.72 3.25 7.13
CA TRP A 106 -10.63 2.44 7.66
C TRP A 106 -9.48 3.35 8.06
N THR A 107 -8.85 3.07 9.20
CA THR A 107 -7.72 3.85 9.69
C THR A 107 -6.57 2.92 10.07
N GLU A 108 -5.39 3.20 9.53
CA GLU A 108 -4.10 2.65 9.94
C GLU A 108 -3.33 3.72 10.72
N ARG A 109 -2.75 3.35 11.86
CA ARG A 109 -1.90 4.21 12.68
C ARG A 109 -0.50 3.63 12.79
N VAL A 110 0.49 4.51 12.68
CA VAL A 110 1.91 4.19 12.79
C VAL A 110 2.50 5.07 13.88
N ASN A 111 2.98 4.45 14.95
CA ASN A 111 3.59 5.12 16.10
C ASN A 111 5.09 4.83 16.12
N ALA A 112 5.90 5.86 15.94
CA ALA A 112 7.35 5.80 16.07
C ALA A 112 7.81 6.75 17.19
N ARG A 113 9.10 6.70 17.53
CA ARG A 113 9.63 7.57 18.60
C ARG A 113 9.47 9.05 18.24
N GLY A 114 8.57 9.74 18.94
CA GLY A 114 8.32 11.18 18.78
C GLY A 114 7.47 11.52 17.55
N GLU A 115 6.78 10.54 16.98
CA GLU A 115 6.05 10.71 15.72
C GLU A 115 4.86 9.76 15.62
N GLU A 116 3.71 10.30 15.23
CA GLU A 116 2.51 9.54 14.87
C GLU A 116 2.10 9.88 13.44
N LEU A 117 1.84 8.85 12.64
CA LEU A 117 1.20 8.96 11.35
C LEU A 117 -0.16 8.25 11.39
N THR A 118 -1.18 8.88 10.81
CA THR A 118 -2.50 8.27 10.64
C THR A 118 -2.91 8.33 9.18
N LEU A 119 -3.31 7.18 8.63
CA LEU A 119 -3.85 7.05 7.28
C LEU A 119 -5.30 6.62 7.39
N THR A 120 -6.23 7.43 6.88
CA THR A 120 -7.67 7.13 6.89
C THR A 120 -8.24 7.15 5.48
N TRP A 121 -8.99 6.11 5.15
CA TRP A 121 -9.80 5.98 3.94
C TRP A 121 -11.27 6.09 4.33
N TYR A 122 -12.07 6.81 3.56
CA TYR A 122 -13.51 7.00 3.77
C TYR A 122 -14.19 7.30 2.42
N ASP A 123 -15.51 7.45 2.41
CA ASP A 123 -16.29 7.52 1.16
C ASP A 123 -15.95 6.32 0.27
N ILE A 124 -16.22 5.14 0.85
CA ILE A 124 -15.82 3.83 0.35
C ILE A 124 -16.74 3.43 -0.81
N GLY A 125 -16.13 3.04 -1.93
CA GLY A 125 -16.83 2.50 -3.09
C GLY A 125 -16.94 0.97 -3.08
N GLU A 126 -17.42 0.42 -4.19
CA GLU A 126 -17.69 -1.01 -4.31
C GLU A 126 -16.41 -1.86 -4.42
N PRO A 127 -16.31 -3.00 -3.69
CA PRO A 127 -15.20 -3.93 -3.82
C PRO A 127 -15.06 -4.56 -5.22
N LEU A 128 -13.81 -4.80 -5.60
CA LEU A 128 -13.38 -5.40 -6.86
C LEU A 128 -12.41 -6.55 -6.55
N LEU A 129 -12.79 -7.80 -6.84
CA LEU A 129 -11.84 -8.90 -6.83
C LEU A 129 -11.03 -8.87 -8.13
N ILE A 130 -9.72 -8.65 -8.01
CA ILE A 130 -8.77 -8.61 -9.13
C ILE A 130 -7.89 -9.85 -9.05
N HIS A 131 -7.69 -10.50 -10.19
CA HIS A 131 -6.78 -11.62 -10.33
C HIS A 131 -5.95 -11.47 -11.61
N THR A 132 -4.63 -11.41 -11.46
CA THR A 132 -3.67 -11.39 -12.57
C THR A 132 -2.64 -12.51 -12.46
N GLN A 133 -2.15 -12.96 -13.60
CA GLN A 133 -1.07 -13.96 -13.69
C GLN A 133 0.31 -13.30 -13.73
N PRO A 134 1.37 -13.98 -13.26
CA PRO A 134 2.76 -13.53 -13.48
C PRO A 134 3.03 -13.25 -14.96
N ASN A 135 3.70 -12.13 -15.26
CA ASN A 135 4.05 -11.70 -16.62
C ASN A 135 2.85 -11.44 -17.55
N GLN A 136 1.64 -11.31 -17.02
CA GLN A 136 0.46 -10.96 -17.84
C GLN A 136 0.56 -9.55 -18.43
N GLN A 137 1.23 -8.63 -17.73
CA GLN A 137 1.53 -7.28 -18.22
C GLN A 137 3.04 -7.10 -18.37
N PRO A 138 3.51 -6.31 -19.35
CA PRO A 138 4.91 -5.89 -19.41
C PRO A 138 5.36 -5.30 -18.06
N ASP A 139 6.59 -5.63 -17.64
CA ASP A 139 7.21 -5.17 -16.39
C ASP A 139 6.49 -5.57 -15.09
N ARG A 140 5.52 -6.49 -15.15
CA ARG A 140 4.83 -7.07 -13.99
C ARG A 140 5.17 -8.56 -13.86
N PRO A 141 6.32 -8.92 -13.25
CA PRO A 141 6.74 -10.31 -13.11
C PRO A 141 5.89 -11.12 -12.12
N TYR A 142 5.08 -10.45 -11.29
CA TYR A 142 4.27 -11.08 -10.26
C TYR A 142 2.78 -11.12 -10.65
N GLY A 143 2.11 -12.21 -10.29
CA GLY A 143 0.66 -12.30 -10.25
C GLY A 143 0.12 -11.81 -8.90
N VAL A 144 -1.16 -11.48 -8.87
CA VAL A 144 -1.84 -11.09 -7.62
C VAL A 144 -3.32 -11.48 -7.67
N CYS A 145 -3.83 -12.01 -6.56
CA CYS A 145 -5.25 -12.05 -6.26
C CYS A 145 -5.51 -11.09 -5.08
N THR A 146 -6.39 -10.11 -5.25
CA THR A 146 -6.61 -9.03 -4.26
C THR A 146 -8.04 -8.50 -4.33
N VAL A 147 -8.59 -8.07 -3.20
CA VAL A 147 -9.83 -7.30 -3.13
C VAL A 147 -9.47 -5.82 -3.03
N LEU A 148 -9.73 -5.06 -4.08
CA LEU A 148 -9.55 -3.60 -4.08
C LEU A 148 -10.86 -2.91 -3.76
N ILE A 149 -10.83 -1.99 -2.80
CA ILE A 149 -11.98 -1.18 -2.40
C ILE A 149 -11.58 0.29 -2.57
N PRO A 150 -12.07 0.99 -3.60
CA PRO A 150 -11.68 2.37 -3.83
C PRO A 150 -12.22 3.27 -2.73
N ALA A 151 -11.47 4.31 -2.37
CA ALA A 151 -11.89 5.32 -1.41
C ALA A 151 -11.85 6.70 -2.09
N MET A 152 -13.00 7.36 -2.20
CA MET A 152 -13.09 8.70 -2.79
C MET A 152 -12.63 9.79 -1.82
N GLY A 153 -12.59 9.46 -0.52
CA GLY A 153 -12.00 10.27 0.53
C GLY A 153 -10.79 9.58 1.15
N ALA A 154 -9.73 10.34 1.37
CA ALA A 154 -8.60 9.89 2.16
C ALA A 154 -7.97 11.06 2.91
N ARG A 155 -7.35 10.77 4.05
CA ARG A 155 -6.58 11.71 4.85
C ARG A 155 -5.33 11.02 5.37
N LEU A 156 -4.21 11.70 5.22
CA LEU A 156 -2.95 11.33 5.87
C LEU A 156 -2.55 12.46 6.81
N THR A 157 -2.20 12.14 8.04
CA THR A 157 -1.72 13.12 9.03
C THR A 157 -0.39 12.71 9.61
N ARG A 158 0.46 13.70 9.94
CA ARG A 158 1.69 13.52 10.71
C ARG A 158 1.63 14.43 11.94
N ASN A 159 1.65 13.87 13.14
CA ASN A 159 1.50 14.61 14.40
C ASN A 159 0.30 15.57 14.40
N GLY A 160 -0.84 15.11 13.86
CA GLY A 160 -2.08 15.89 13.75
C GLY A 160 -2.13 16.93 12.61
N VAL A 161 -1.05 17.07 11.81
CA VAL A 161 -1.04 17.95 10.64
C VAL A 161 -1.47 17.17 9.39
N ASP A 162 -2.52 17.64 8.73
CA ASP A 162 -3.05 17.05 7.50
C ASP A 162 -2.11 17.27 6.31
N ALA A 163 -1.86 16.21 5.55
CA ALA A 163 -1.21 16.30 4.25
C ALA A 163 -2.10 17.00 3.22
N VAL A 164 -1.49 17.84 2.39
CA VAL A 164 -2.18 18.57 1.33
C VAL A 164 -2.58 17.65 0.17
N GLY A 165 -3.68 18.01 -0.51
CA GLY A 165 -4.16 17.34 -1.72
C GLY A 165 -5.44 16.55 -1.48
N SER A 166 -5.89 15.85 -2.52
CA SER A 166 -7.11 15.05 -2.49
C SER A 166 -6.94 13.77 -3.31
N PRO A 167 -7.73 12.73 -3.03
CA PRO A 167 -7.89 11.62 -3.95
C PRO A 167 -8.59 12.09 -5.23
N TRP A 168 -8.29 11.42 -6.35
CA TRP A 168 -8.91 11.72 -7.62
C TRP A 168 -9.58 10.49 -8.21
N ARG A 169 -10.71 10.70 -8.88
CA ARG A 169 -11.49 9.62 -9.50
C ARG A 169 -10.69 8.96 -10.61
N ARG A 170 -10.78 7.64 -10.68
CA ARG A 170 -10.16 6.81 -11.71
C ARG A 170 -11.19 5.81 -12.21
N GLU A 171 -10.81 5.07 -13.23
CA GLU A 171 -11.55 3.90 -13.68
C GLU A 171 -10.62 2.69 -13.58
N ARG A 172 -11.19 1.54 -13.22
CA ARG A 172 -10.48 0.26 -13.25
C ARG A 172 -11.46 -0.83 -13.66
N GLU A 173 -11.10 -1.61 -14.69
CA GLU A 173 -11.99 -2.63 -15.27
C GLU A 173 -13.39 -2.09 -15.62
N GLY A 174 -13.48 -0.87 -16.17
CA GLY A 174 -14.76 -0.24 -16.51
C GLY A 174 -15.62 0.20 -15.31
N ARG A 175 -15.08 0.14 -14.09
CA ARG A 175 -15.79 0.48 -12.84
C ARG A 175 -15.17 1.70 -12.15
N PRO A 176 -15.96 2.52 -11.43
CA PRO A 176 -15.44 3.66 -10.67
C PRO A 176 -14.35 3.25 -9.68
N PHE A 177 -13.27 4.02 -9.66
CA PHE A 177 -12.11 3.80 -8.80
C PHE A 177 -11.52 5.14 -8.32
N SER A 178 -10.44 5.10 -7.55
CA SER A 178 -9.78 6.29 -7.00
C SER A 178 -8.27 6.12 -6.99
N THR A 179 -7.52 7.23 -6.89
CA THR A 179 -6.09 7.20 -6.58
C THR A 179 -5.78 6.67 -5.19
N CYS A 180 -6.79 6.49 -4.34
CA CYS A 180 -6.68 5.86 -3.03
C CYS A 180 -7.56 4.62 -2.96
N ALA A 181 -7.07 3.54 -2.36
CA ALA A 181 -7.85 2.32 -2.16
C ALA A 181 -7.34 1.51 -0.96
N LEU A 182 -8.24 0.73 -0.39
CA LEU A 182 -7.89 -0.42 0.42
C LEU A 182 -7.58 -1.59 -0.52
N ALA A 183 -6.57 -2.38 -0.19
CA ALA A 183 -6.26 -3.61 -0.89
C ALA A 183 -6.11 -4.73 0.14
N PHE A 184 -7.09 -5.63 0.17
CA PHE A 184 -7.19 -6.68 1.18
C PHE A 184 -7.07 -8.07 0.57
N SER A 185 -6.66 -9.02 1.40
CA SER A 185 -6.48 -10.42 1.00
C SER A 185 -5.54 -10.58 -0.21
N GLU A 186 -4.50 -9.75 -0.28
CA GLU A 186 -3.52 -9.85 -1.34
C GLU A 186 -2.76 -11.17 -1.22
N SER A 187 -2.72 -11.92 -2.31
CA SER A 187 -1.87 -13.10 -2.47
C SER A 187 -1.06 -12.91 -3.74
N TRP A 188 0.24 -12.68 -3.58
CA TRP A 188 1.14 -12.47 -4.70
C TRP A 188 1.86 -13.75 -5.07
N THR A 189 2.04 -13.95 -6.37
CA THR A 189 2.63 -15.15 -6.92
C THR A 189 3.76 -14.82 -7.89
N GLU A 190 4.72 -15.73 -8.00
CA GLU A 190 5.72 -15.76 -9.06
C GLU A 190 5.58 -17.06 -9.86
N ALA A 191 6.00 -17.06 -11.12
CA ALA A 191 6.05 -18.28 -11.91
C ALA A 191 6.94 -19.33 -11.21
N ARG A 192 6.50 -20.60 -11.23
CA ARG A 192 7.27 -21.72 -10.68
C ARG A 192 8.46 -22.10 -11.56
#